data_AF-A0A6C0G571-F1
#
_entry.id   AF-A0A6C0G571-F1
#
_cell.length_a   1.000
_cell.length_b   1.000
_cell.length_c   1.000
_cell.angle_alpha   90.00
_cell.angle_beta   90.00
_cell.angle_gamma   90.00
#
_symmetry.space_group_name_H-M   'P 1'
#
loop_
_entity.id
_entity.type
_entity.pdbx_description
1 polymer ?
#
loop_
_entity_poly.entity_id
_entity_poly.type
_entity_poly.pdbx_seq_one_letter_code
_entity_poly.pdbx_strand_id
1 'polypeptide(L)'
;MLSGGNNESCVRSPAQTCRFQPNNGFCARSVAHEDDLAATGNVEEPIRPQQQELPYRTTAREGYRHYASDLQQCASCPMLDKCKRSRNKRKIVTRHIWEDSKEQVRLNRLSKSGKRLYRKR
;
A
#
# COMPACT_ATOMS: atom_id res chain seq x y z
N MET A 1 10.91 35.98 -38.78
CA MET A 1 10.43 34.89 -39.66
C MET A 1 11.47 33.78 -39.54
N LEU A 2 11.27 32.57 -39.02
CA LEU A 2 10.12 31.71 -38.71
C LEU A 2 10.58 30.87 -37.47
N SER A 3 9.84 30.81 -36.37
CA SER A 3 8.77 29.84 -36.08
C SER A 3 9.23 28.38 -35.91
N GLY A 4 8.93 27.80 -34.74
CA GLY A 4 8.83 26.36 -34.46
C GLY A 4 10.05 25.80 -33.74
N GLY A 5 9.96 25.18 -32.56
CA GLY A 5 8.85 24.53 -31.90
C GLY A 5 9.43 23.26 -31.25
N ASN A 6 9.83 23.37 -29.98
CA ASN A 6 10.38 22.26 -29.22
C ASN A 6 9.23 21.43 -28.65
N ASN A 7 9.01 20.24 -29.19
CA ASN A 7 8.12 19.23 -28.59
C ASN A 7 8.93 17.96 -28.30
N GLU A 8 9.11 17.70 -27.01
CA GLU A 8 9.08 16.39 -26.34
C GLU A 8 9.58 15.15 -27.10
N SER A 9 10.56 14.42 -26.57
CA SER A 9 10.27 13.39 -25.55
C SER A 9 11.48 12.49 -25.26
N CYS A 10 11.42 11.92 -24.07
CA CYS A 10 12.41 11.08 -23.40
C CYS A 10 13.14 10.04 -24.26
N VAL A 11 14.46 10.07 -24.11
CA VAL A 11 15.37 8.94 -24.24
C VAL A 11 15.06 7.92 -23.15
N ARG A 12 14.52 6.76 -23.53
CA ARG A 12 14.73 5.47 -22.84
C ARG A 12 14.43 4.32 -23.80
N SER A 13 15.47 3.63 -24.23
CA SER A 13 15.50 2.16 -24.18
C SER A 13 16.96 1.71 -24.20
N PRO A 14 17.40 0.89 -23.22
CA PRO A 14 18.72 0.27 -23.29
C PRO A 14 18.62 -0.91 -24.26
N ALA A 15 19.47 -0.88 -25.29
CA ALA A 15 19.86 -2.01 -26.12
C ALA A 15 18.76 -3.03 -26.47
N GLN A 16 17.95 -2.70 -27.48
CA GLN A 16 17.35 -3.64 -28.44
C GLN A 16 16.79 -2.82 -29.61
N THR A 17 17.38 -2.97 -30.79
CA THR A 17 16.94 -2.27 -32.00
C THR A 17 15.64 -2.90 -32.51
N CYS A 18 14.49 -2.31 -32.20
CA CYS A 18 13.22 -2.68 -32.79
C CYS A 18 13.12 -2.11 -34.21
N ARG A 19 13.14 -2.99 -35.23
CA ARG A 19 12.85 -2.65 -36.62
C ARG A 19 11.36 -2.94 -36.89
N PHE A 20 10.61 -1.92 -37.29
CA PHE A 20 9.20 -2.07 -37.67
C PHE A 20 9.11 -2.65 -39.10
N GLN A 21 8.43 -3.78 -39.29
CA GLN A 21 8.09 -4.31 -40.62
C GLN A 21 6.59 -4.13 -40.88
N PRO A 22 6.18 -3.48 -41.99
CA PRO A 22 4.80 -3.01 -42.15
C PRO A 22 3.79 -4.04 -42.68
N ASN A 23 4.13 -5.34 -42.84
CA ASN A 23 3.24 -6.25 -43.58
C ASN A 23 2.85 -7.58 -42.93
N ASN A 24 3.25 -7.90 -41.71
CA ASN A 24 2.74 -9.10 -41.03
C ASN A 24 2.48 -8.80 -39.56
N GLY A 25 1.21 -8.87 -39.17
CA GLY A 25 0.79 -8.76 -37.78
C GLY A 25 1.39 -9.84 -36.87
N PHE A 26 1.04 -9.72 -35.59
CA PHE A 26 1.52 -10.47 -34.43
C PHE A 26 1.69 -11.98 -34.64
N CYS A 27 2.84 -12.51 -34.23
CA CYS A 27 2.87 -13.69 -33.35
C CYS A 27 4.17 -13.76 -32.56
N ALA A 28 4.01 -13.76 -31.24
CA ALA A 28 5.02 -14.11 -30.26
C ALA A 28 5.45 -15.58 -30.42
N ARG A 29 6.75 -15.85 -30.38
CA ARG A 29 7.25 -17.10 -29.79
C ARG A 29 8.74 -17.00 -29.51
N SER A 30 9.07 -16.97 -28.24
CA SER A 30 10.27 -17.63 -27.73
C SER A 30 9.95 -18.15 -26.35
N VAL A 31 10.07 -19.47 -26.20
CA VAL A 31 10.00 -20.20 -24.94
C VAL A 31 11.44 -20.55 -24.59
N ALA A 32 11.83 -20.28 -23.34
CA ALA A 32 12.88 -20.92 -22.54
C ALA A 32 13.28 -19.93 -21.43
N HIS A 33 13.50 -20.28 -20.16
CA HIS A 33 13.42 -21.52 -19.40
C HIS A 33 13.72 -21.08 -17.96
N GLU A 34 12.87 -21.38 -16.98
CA GLU A 34 13.20 -21.20 -15.56
C GLU A 34 12.79 -22.48 -14.83
N ASP A 35 13.53 -23.56 -15.10
CA ASP A 35 13.74 -24.57 -14.07
C ASP A 35 14.72 -24.00 -13.03
N ASP A 36 14.58 -24.47 -11.79
CA ASP A 36 15.36 -24.13 -10.59
C ASP A 36 14.86 -22.91 -9.78
N LEU A 37 13.86 -23.13 -8.93
CA LEU A 37 14.13 -23.44 -7.52
C LEU A 37 12.83 -23.80 -6.81
N ALA A 38 12.61 -25.10 -6.65
CA ALA A 38 11.89 -25.61 -5.50
C ALA A 38 12.71 -25.25 -4.24
N ALA A 39 12.21 -24.29 -3.47
CA ALA A 39 12.52 -24.20 -2.06
C ALA A 39 11.19 -24.13 -1.32
N THR A 40 10.70 -25.30 -0.93
CA THR A 40 9.87 -25.45 0.26
C THR A 40 10.61 -24.78 1.42
N GLY A 41 10.21 -23.56 1.70
CA GLY A 41 10.44 -22.91 2.96
C GLY A 41 9.09 -22.40 3.40
N ASN A 42 8.42 -23.14 4.29
CA ASN A 42 7.66 -22.45 5.32
C ASN A 42 8.70 -21.59 6.06
N VAL A 43 8.95 -20.39 5.54
CA VAL A 43 9.48 -19.34 6.36
C VAL A 43 8.29 -19.05 7.26
N GLU A 44 8.29 -19.66 8.44
CA GLU A 44 7.76 -18.99 9.61
C GLU A 44 8.57 -17.70 9.74
N GLU A 45 8.28 -16.73 8.86
CA GLU A 45 8.74 -15.38 9.00
C GLU A 45 8.13 -14.98 10.32
N PRO A 46 8.93 -14.69 11.37
CA PRO A 46 8.39 -14.27 12.64
C PRO A 46 7.56 -13.03 12.35
N ILE A 47 6.25 -13.24 12.34
CA ILE A 47 5.22 -12.32 11.88
C ILE A 47 5.55 -10.99 12.52
N ARG A 48 5.99 -10.03 11.71
CA ARG A 48 6.43 -8.72 12.19
C ARG A 48 5.36 -8.19 13.15
N PRO A 49 5.63 -7.99 14.46
CA PRO A 49 4.60 -7.59 15.43
C PRO A 49 4.05 -6.18 15.20
N GLN A 50 4.54 -5.48 14.16
CA GLN A 50 4.18 -4.11 13.81
C GLN A 50 2.97 -4.02 12.88
N GLN A 51 2.62 -5.09 12.15
CA GLN A 51 1.52 -5.13 11.18
C GLN A 51 0.55 -6.28 11.46
N GLN A 52 0.32 -6.61 12.73
CA GLN A 52 -0.84 -7.43 13.06
C GLN A 52 -2.12 -6.57 13.02
N GLU A 53 -3.10 -7.06 12.27
CA GLU A 53 -4.44 -6.49 12.26
C GLU A 53 -5.06 -6.65 13.64
N LEU A 54 -5.55 -5.55 14.20
CA LEU A 54 -6.22 -5.59 15.50
C LEU A 54 -7.65 -6.09 15.29
N PRO A 55 -8.08 -7.18 15.97
CA PRO A 55 -9.43 -7.68 15.80
C PRO A 55 -10.43 -6.67 16.38
N TYR A 56 -11.54 -6.50 15.66
CA TYR A 56 -12.69 -5.74 16.11
C TYR A 56 -13.32 -6.44 17.33
N ARG A 57 -13.64 -5.66 18.37
CA ARG A 57 -14.26 -6.20 19.60
C ARG A 57 -15.69 -5.74 19.73
N THR A 58 -15.89 -4.44 19.87
CA THR A 58 -17.18 -3.85 20.20
C THR A 58 -17.30 -2.46 19.59
N THR A 59 -18.55 -2.04 19.37
CA THR A 59 -18.88 -0.64 19.08
C THR A 59 -19.66 -0.09 20.26
N ALA A 60 -19.18 1.02 20.83
CA ALA A 60 -19.87 1.74 21.90
C ALA A 60 -21.13 2.44 21.37
N ARG A 61 -22.08 2.74 22.25
CA ARG A 61 -23.35 3.42 21.87
C ARG A 61 -23.09 4.81 21.29
N GLU A 62 -22.00 5.44 21.69
CA GLU A 62 -21.52 6.73 21.22
C GLU A 62 -20.87 6.66 19.83
N GLY A 63 -20.77 5.45 19.22
CA GLY A 63 -20.27 5.27 17.86
C GLY A 63 -18.75 5.07 17.75
N TYR A 64 -18.10 4.62 18.82
CA TYR A 64 -16.68 4.27 18.81
C TYR A 64 -16.47 2.77 18.61
N ARG A 65 -15.64 2.39 17.64
CA ARG A 65 -15.17 1.02 17.43
C ARG A 65 -13.90 0.78 18.24
N HIS A 66 -13.89 -0.28 19.02
CA HIS A 66 -12.73 -0.72 19.79
C HIS A 66 -12.07 -1.92 19.13
N TYR A 67 -10.76 -1.80 18.94
CA TYR A 67 -9.89 -2.84 18.42
C TYR A 67 -8.87 -3.18 19.49
N ALA A 68 -8.70 -4.46 19.80
CA ALA A 68 -7.83 -4.87 20.89
C ALA A 68 -7.03 -6.12 20.55
N SER A 69 -5.71 -6.03 20.73
CA SER A 69 -4.80 -7.17 20.53
C SER A 69 -4.97 -8.24 21.60
N ASP A 70 -4.53 -9.47 21.31
CA ASP A 70 -4.50 -10.52 22.32
C ASP A 70 -3.32 -10.37 23.28
N LEU A 71 -3.57 -10.66 24.56
CA LEU A 71 -2.58 -10.51 25.63
C LEU A 71 -1.39 -11.46 25.46
N GLN A 72 -1.65 -12.70 25.03
CA GLN A 72 -0.64 -13.74 24.87
C GLN A 72 0.34 -13.39 23.74
N GLN A 73 -0.20 -12.92 22.61
CA GLN A 73 0.61 -12.45 21.48
C GLN A 73 1.41 -11.20 21.81
N CYS A 74 0.87 -10.32 22.66
CA CYS A 74 1.63 -9.18 23.14
C CYS A 74 2.73 -9.63 24.10
N ALA A 75 2.48 -10.57 25.01
CA ALA A 75 3.43 -11.00 26.04
C ALA A 75 4.76 -11.54 25.47
N SER A 76 4.72 -12.21 24.32
CA SER A 76 5.90 -12.75 23.63
C SER A 76 6.66 -11.72 22.77
N CYS A 77 6.17 -10.48 22.65
CA CYS A 77 6.77 -9.50 21.76
C CYS A 77 8.09 -8.93 22.34
N PRO A 78 9.19 -8.91 21.58
CA PRO A 78 10.48 -8.38 22.07
C PRO A 78 10.47 -6.86 22.25
N MET A 79 9.50 -6.15 21.66
CA MET A 79 9.42 -4.67 21.70
C MET A 79 8.28 -4.16 22.59
N LEU A 80 7.95 -4.89 23.65
CA LEU A 80 6.80 -4.58 24.50
C LEU A 80 6.84 -3.20 25.14
N ASP A 81 8.01 -2.76 25.60
CA ASP A 81 8.17 -1.49 26.30
C ASP A 81 7.89 -0.29 25.40
N LYS A 82 8.22 -0.40 24.09
CA LYS A 82 7.92 0.67 23.13
C LYS A 82 6.48 0.59 22.61
N CYS A 83 5.90 -0.60 22.56
CA CYS A 83 4.56 -0.83 22.01
C CYS A 83 3.44 -0.41 22.99
N LYS A 84 3.68 -0.46 24.30
CA LYS A 84 2.64 -0.32 25.32
C LYS A 84 2.91 0.84 26.26
N ARG A 85 2.09 1.88 26.19
CA ARG A 85 2.09 2.98 27.16
C ARG A 85 1.26 2.70 28.42
N SER A 86 0.41 1.66 28.40
CA SER A 86 -0.54 1.36 29.47
C SER A 86 -0.16 0.09 30.23
N ARG A 87 -0.52 0.04 31.51
CA ARG A 87 -0.26 -1.08 32.43
C ARG A 87 -0.89 -2.40 31.96
N ASN A 88 -1.94 -2.35 31.14
CA ASN A 88 -2.76 -3.50 30.76
C ASN A 88 -2.13 -4.45 29.74
N LYS A 89 -0.83 -4.29 29.42
CA LYS A 89 -0.07 -5.17 28.53
C LYS A 89 -0.76 -5.49 27.17
N ARG A 90 -1.77 -4.71 26.78
CA ARG A 90 -2.60 -4.84 25.57
C ARG A 90 -2.66 -3.53 24.81
N LYS A 91 -2.62 -3.58 23.49
CA LYS A 91 -2.86 -2.42 22.62
C LYS A 91 -4.36 -2.32 22.38
N ILE A 92 -4.94 -1.17 22.73
CA ILE A 92 -6.34 -0.85 22.46
C ILE A 92 -6.33 0.38 21.56
N VAL A 93 -6.95 0.26 20.39
CA VAL A 93 -7.16 1.36 19.45
C VAL A 93 -8.65 1.62 19.40
N THR A 94 -9.02 2.88 19.57
CA THR A 94 -10.40 3.33 19.51
C THR A 94 -10.53 4.25 18.31
N ARG A 95 -11.50 3.96 17.43
CA ARG A 95 -11.75 4.75 16.22
C ARG A 95 -13.23 5.06 16.11
N HIS A 96 -13.58 6.31 15.82
CA HIS A 96 -14.97 6.65 15.59
C HIS A 96 -15.44 6.10 14.23
N ILE A 97 -16.72 5.72 14.11
CA ILE A 97 -17.28 5.16 12.86
C ILE A 97 -17.06 6.11 11.67
N TRP A 98 -17.14 7.42 11.91
CA TRP A 98 -17.02 8.45 10.88
C TRP A 98 -15.57 8.83 10.55
N GLU A 99 -14.58 8.32 11.29
CA GLU A 99 -13.17 8.66 11.09
C GLU A 99 -12.71 8.24 9.67
N ASP A 100 -13.08 7.03 9.25
CA ASP A 100 -12.76 6.49 7.93
C ASP A 100 -13.29 7.43 6.82
N SER A 101 -14.55 7.86 6.94
CA SER A 101 -15.17 8.76 5.98
C SER A 101 -14.51 10.14 5.97
N LYS A 102 -14.15 10.69 7.14
CA LYS A 102 -13.42 11.96 7.23
C LYS A 102 -12.04 11.87 6.58
N GLU A 103 -11.34 10.76 6.76
CA GLU A 103 -10.06 10.52 6.10
C GLU A 103 -10.21 10.43 4.58
N GLN A 104 -11.21 9.72 4.07
CA GLN A 104 -11.49 9.68 2.63
C GLN A 104 -11.76 11.09 2.07
N VAL A 105 -12.57 11.90 2.76
CA VAL A 105 -12.81 13.29 2.36
C VAL A 105 -11.52 14.12 2.40
N ARG A 106 -10.68 13.92 3.42
CA ARG A 106 -9.36 14.59 3.52
C ARG A 106 -8.45 14.21 2.36
N LEU A 107 -8.38 12.92 2.02
CA LEU A 107 -7.60 12.42 0.87
C LEU A 107 -8.13 12.99 -0.44
N ASN A 108 -9.45 13.02 -0.62
CA ASN A 108 -10.11 13.63 -1.77
C ASN A 108 -9.78 15.12 -1.90
N ARG A 109 -9.78 15.88 -0.79
CA ARG A 109 -9.36 17.29 -0.78
C ARG A 109 -7.91 17.46 -1.23
N LEU A 110 -7.02 16.57 -0.79
CA LEU A 110 -5.59 16.62 -1.11
C LEU A 110 -5.25 16.13 -2.52
N SER A 111 -6.18 15.44 -3.18
CA SER A 111 -6.04 14.97 -4.56
C SER A 111 -5.84 16.13 -5.55
N LYS A 112 -5.33 15.84 -6.75
CA LYS A 112 -5.10 16.85 -7.80
C LYS A 112 -6.40 17.54 -8.20
N SER A 113 -7.49 16.78 -8.37
CA SER A 113 -8.82 17.30 -8.68
C SER A 113 -9.38 18.11 -7.51
N GLY A 114 -9.27 17.62 -6.27
CA GLY A 114 -9.69 18.33 -5.07
C GLY A 114 -9.00 19.68 -4.89
N LYS A 115 -7.68 19.73 -5.04
CA LYS A 115 -6.90 20.98 -5.01
C LYS A 115 -7.32 21.94 -6.12
N ARG A 116 -7.56 21.45 -7.34
CA ARG A 116 -8.03 22.28 -8.47
C ARG A 116 -9.40 22.90 -8.19
N LEU A 117 -10.33 22.14 -7.63
CA LEU A 117 -11.66 22.65 -7.25
C LEU A 117 -11.57 23.63 -6.08
N TYR A 118 -10.74 23.33 -5.07
CA TYR A 118 -10.59 24.17 -3.88
C TYR A 118 -10.00 25.55 -4.20
N ARG A 119 -9.13 25.66 -5.21
CA ARG A 119 -8.60 26.95 -5.69
C ARG A 119 -9.65 27.89 -6.27
N LYS A 120 -10.82 27.39 -6.66
CA LYS A 120 -11.91 28.20 -7.25
C LYS A 120 -12.83 28.82 -6.19
N ARG A 121 -12.55 28.59 -4.91
CA ARG A 121 -13.39 28.97 -3.78
C ARG A 121 -12.69 29.98 -2.88
#